data_AF-A0A1G7HHZ3-F1
#
_entry.id   AF-A0A1G7HHZ3-F1
#
_cell.length_a   1.000
_cell.length_b   1.000
_cell.length_c   1.000
_cell.angle_alpha   90.00
_cell.angle_beta   90.00
_cell.angle_gamma   90.00
#
_symmetry.space_group_name_H-M   'P 1'
#
loop_
_entity.id
_entity.type
_entity.pdbx_description
1 polymer ?
#
loop_
_entity_poly.entity_id
_entity_poly.type
_entity_poly.pdbx_seq_one_letter_code
_entity_poly.pdbx_strand_id
1 'polypeptide(L)'
;MEDLKEYMHKQAKFIDGPLVLMMVVTGLFTYLGVESALGSNGSDTMERLSAAAFALGSGTAGFALWKHALHLVPHLPGGKHLFKGLAALLLGLVFIVFLSSYLNVVAIGGANAQRAAMFAAVGDFETALGESEARLSQAAEVRANLANGAGILDNWAQAEATRGALTGHPGKGTVYTAALAAAGQMRTLRKTLDEGLSEGATLAGQARGHLQAMRAVAESETGVPERLGRFATESDRMRSVLVSLNSLELAGALSRDLERLATAETTMAPSARSEAVAEAQQDAVRRLVEITQTVAKPMADRAVELGRWPVPNVPKFHRISTVEAVWVHGLSILPLWAGGLALDLMPLVLLLLFRIKRDSELPPDDKRRDNGDHLTIGDVKRARAALDDVIGRHATGKTNTGRKQP
;
A
#
# COMPACT_ATOMS: atom_id res chain seq x y z
N MET A 1 -15.35 41.45 44.15
CA MET A 1 -15.83 41.33 42.75
C MET A 1 -14.92 42.06 41.75
N GLU A 2 -14.27 43.17 42.13
CA GLU A 2 -13.25 43.83 41.29
C GLU A 2 -12.02 42.93 41.01
N ASP A 3 -11.51 42.22 42.01
CA ASP A 3 -10.38 41.28 41.83
C ASP A 3 -10.67 40.15 40.83
N LEU A 4 -11.89 39.61 40.84
CA LEU A 4 -12.28 38.55 39.91
C LEU A 4 -12.37 39.08 38.47
N LYS A 5 -12.86 40.32 38.29
CA LYS A 5 -12.93 40.97 36.97
C LYS A 5 -11.54 41.30 36.44
N GLU A 6 -10.63 41.80 37.28
CA GLU A 6 -9.26 42.11 36.89
C GLU A 6 -8.45 40.83 36.61
N TYR A 7 -8.63 39.79 37.43
CA TYR A 7 -8.05 38.46 37.21
C TYR A 7 -8.52 37.87 35.88
N MET A 8 -9.84 37.85 35.63
CA MET A 8 -10.42 37.36 34.37
C MET A 8 -9.94 38.18 33.16
N HIS A 9 -9.75 39.49 33.29
CA HIS A 9 -9.28 40.35 32.21
C HIS A 9 -7.79 40.14 31.89
N LYS A 10 -6.95 39.93 32.90
CA LYS A 10 -5.54 39.53 32.72
C LYS A 10 -5.42 38.13 32.13
N GLN A 11 -6.26 37.19 32.57
CA GLN A 11 -6.29 35.81 32.06
C GLN A 11 -6.76 35.77 30.60
N ALA A 12 -7.78 36.55 30.23
CA ALA A 12 -8.26 36.66 28.86
C ALA A 12 -7.15 37.15 27.90
N LYS A 13 -6.34 38.14 28.28
CA LYS A 13 -5.20 38.59 27.45
C LYS A 13 -4.12 37.53 27.27
N PHE A 14 -3.85 36.72 28.30
CA PHE A 14 -2.87 35.63 28.24
C PHE A 14 -3.35 34.41 27.43
N ILE A 15 -4.66 34.21 27.31
CA ILE A 15 -5.28 33.08 26.60
C ILE A 15 -5.62 33.45 25.16
N ASP A 16 -6.33 34.56 24.97
CA ASP A 16 -6.89 34.93 23.66
C ASP A 16 -5.78 35.29 22.65
N GLY A 17 -4.68 35.92 23.08
CA GLY A 17 -3.58 36.32 22.20
C GLY A 17 -2.88 35.13 21.51
N PRO A 18 -2.28 34.19 22.27
CA PRO A 18 -1.69 32.97 21.71
C PRO A 18 -2.68 32.12 20.92
N LEU A 19 -3.94 32.04 21.39
CA LEU A 19 -4.98 31.28 20.70
C LEU A 19 -5.30 31.89 19.31
N VAL A 20 -5.42 33.21 19.20
CA VAL A 20 -5.60 33.87 17.90
C VAL A 20 -4.44 33.55 16.97
N LEU A 21 -3.19 33.64 17.45
CA LEU A 21 -2.02 33.32 16.63
C LEU A 21 -2.05 31.85 16.15
N MET A 22 -2.34 30.91 17.04
CA MET A 22 -2.47 29.48 16.70
C MET A 22 -3.57 29.23 15.66
N MET A 23 -4.72 29.90 15.79
CA MET A 23 -5.83 29.75 14.85
C MET A 23 -5.55 30.40 13.49
N VAL A 24 -4.78 31.49 13.45
CA VAL A 24 -4.30 32.09 12.18
C VAL A 24 -3.35 31.12 11.46
N VAL A 25 -2.38 30.53 12.18
CA VAL A 25 -1.46 29.54 11.61
C VAL A 25 -2.22 28.31 11.12
N THR A 26 -3.13 27.77 11.93
CA THR A 26 -3.98 26.62 11.58
C THR A 26 -4.85 26.93 10.36
N GLY A 27 -5.50 28.10 10.33
CA GLY A 27 -6.31 28.54 9.20
C GLY A 27 -5.51 28.67 7.90
N LEU A 28 -4.27 29.16 7.97
CA LEU A 28 -3.38 29.21 6.81
C LEU A 28 -3.07 27.81 6.27
N PHE A 29 -2.70 26.86 7.14
CA PHE A 29 -2.42 25.49 6.70
C PHE A 29 -3.67 24.77 6.21
N THR A 30 -4.83 25.02 6.82
CA THR A 30 -6.11 24.48 6.34
C THR A 30 -6.44 25.05 4.96
N TYR A 31 -6.24 26.35 4.72
CA TYR A 31 -6.42 26.96 3.40
C TYR A 31 -5.54 26.28 2.35
N LEU A 32 -4.23 26.17 2.60
CA LEU A 32 -3.29 25.52 1.69
C LEU A 32 -3.64 24.04 1.45
N GLY A 33 -4.12 23.35 2.49
CA GLY A 33 -4.56 21.97 2.42
C GLY A 33 -5.77 21.79 1.52
N VAL A 34 -6.78 22.65 1.67
CA VAL A 34 -7.98 22.63 0.81
C VAL A 34 -7.65 23.05 -0.61
N GLU A 35 -6.82 24.08 -0.80
CA GLU A 35 -6.38 24.52 -2.14
C GLU A 35 -5.69 23.38 -2.90
N SER A 36 -4.83 22.62 -2.21
CA SER A 36 -4.19 21.42 -2.76
C SER A 36 -5.17 20.26 -2.99
N ALA A 37 -6.14 20.07 -2.10
CA ALA A 37 -7.15 19.03 -2.21
C ALA A 37 -8.09 19.24 -3.40
N LEU A 38 -8.44 20.49 -3.69
CA LEU A 38 -9.26 20.86 -4.84
C LEU A 38 -8.49 20.77 -6.17
N GLY A 39 -7.17 20.54 -6.14
CA GLY A 39 -6.35 20.47 -7.35
C GLY A 39 -6.20 21.82 -8.05
N SER A 40 -6.52 22.91 -7.35
CA SER A 40 -6.44 24.25 -7.92
C SER A 40 -4.96 24.62 -8.08
N ASN A 41 -4.47 24.69 -9.33
CA ASN A 41 -3.15 25.24 -9.64
C ASN A 41 -3.16 26.79 -9.60
N GLY A 42 -4.12 27.37 -8.88
CA GLY A 42 -4.28 28.80 -8.75
C GLY A 42 -5.03 29.51 -9.89
N SER A 43 -5.64 28.78 -10.83
CA SER A 43 -6.34 29.37 -11.97
C SER A 43 -7.84 29.65 -11.74
N ASP A 44 -8.49 28.90 -10.85
CA ASP A 44 -9.93 29.09 -10.59
C ASP A 44 -10.17 29.91 -9.30
N THR A 45 -10.65 31.14 -9.50
CA THR A 45 -10.99 32.07 -8.42
C THR A 45 -12.05 31.48 -7.47
N MET A 46 -12.94 30.63 -7.98
CA MET A 46 -14.02 30.02 -7.19
C MET A 46 -13.47 28.98 -6.20
N GLU A 47 -12.50 28.17 -6.62
CA GLU A 47 -11.87 27.14 -5.78
C GLU A 47 -11.09 27.80 -4.63
N ARG A 48 -10.34 28.86 -4.92
CA ARG A 48 -9.64 29.67 -3.90
C ARG A 48 -10.60 30.30 -2.89
N LEU A 49 -11.72 30.83 -3.37
CA LEU A 49 -12.74 31.40 -2.48
C LEU A 49 -13.36 30.33 -1.58
N SER A 50 -13.60 29.13 -2.11
CA SER A 50 -14.11 28.00 -1.33
C SER A 50 -13.11 27.53 -0.27
N ALA A 51 -11.82 27.46 -0.61
CA ALA A 51 -10.75 27.14 0.32
C ALA A 51 -10.63 28.19 1.43
N ALA A 52 -10.73 29.48 1.08
CA ALA A 52 -10.73 30.58 2.05
C ALA A 52 -11.95 30.52 2.97
N ALA A 53 -13.14 30.29 2.43
CA ALA A 53 -14.36 30.15 3.22
C ALA A 53 -14.27 28.96 4.19
N PHE A 54 -13.74 27.82 3.74
CA PHE A 54 -13.54 26.65 4.58
C PHE A 54 -12.52 26.91 5.70
N ALA A 55 -11.39 27.54 5.37
CA ALA A 55 -10.36 27.90 6.35
C ALA A 55 -10.86 28.89 7.40
N LEU A 56 -11.64 29.89 7.00
CA LEU A 56 -12.26 30.85 7.93
C LEU A 56 -13.31 30.18 8.82
N GLY A 57 -14.15 29.31 8.24
CA GLY A 57 -15.17 28.57 8.98
C GLY A 57 -14.56 27.61 10.00
N SER A 58 -13.61 26.78 9.57
CA SER A 58 -12.90 25.84 10.44
C SER A 58 -12.07 26.55 11.50
N GLY A 59 -11.32 27.61 11.15
CA GLY A 59 -10.56 28.42 12.11
C GLY A 59 -11.46 29.09 13.15
N THR A 60 -12.62 29.61 12.76
CA THR A 60 -13.61 30.20 13.69
C THR A 60 -14.19 29.14 14.63
N ALA A 61 -14.53 27.96 14.11
CA ALA A 61 -15.04 26.84 14.90
C ALA A 61 -13.98 26.32 15.89
N GLY A 62 -12.72 26.18 15.43
CA GLY A 62 -11.58 25.80 16.27
C GLY A 62 -11.31 26.82 17.37
N PHE A 63 -11.31 28.11 17.03
CA PHE A 63 -11.18 29.20 18.00
C PHE A 63 -12.29 29.13 19.06
N ALA A 64 -13.55 28.99 18.63
CA ALA A 64 -14.69 28.89 19.53
C ALA A 64 -14.55 27.67 20.45
N LEU A 65 -14.25 26.48 19.91
CA LEU A 65 -14.08 25.27 20.70
C LEU A 65 -12.98 25.46 21.75
N TRP A 66 -11.78 25.87 21.33
CA TRP A 66 -10.64 25.99 22.23
C TRP A 66 -10.82 27.11 23.25
N LYS A 67 -11.43 28.24 22.87
CA LYS A 67 -11.77 29.32 23.79
C LYS A 67 -12.72 28.83 24.88
N HIS A 68 -13.77 28.09 24.52
CA HIS A 68 -14.69 27.53 25.50
C HIS A 68 -14.03 26.44 26.34
N ALA A 69 -13.19 25.58 25.75
CA ALA A 69 -12.47 24.54 26.47
C ALA A 69 -11.51 25.14 27.51
N LEU A 70 -10.70 26.12 27.13
CA LEU A 70 -9.72 26.79 28.00
C LEU A 70 -10.38 27.59 29.14
N HIS A 71 -11.58 28.12 28.92
CA HIS A 71 -12.32 28.84 29.97
C HIS A 71 -13.21 27.93 30.83
N LEU A 72 -13.80 26.88 30.27
CA LEU A 72 -14.77 26.05 30.99
C LEU A 72 -14.12 24.86 31.70
N VAL A 73 -13.31 24.08 30.99
CA VAL A 73 -12.78 22.79 31.48
C VAL A 73 -11.90 22.97 32.72
N PRO A 74 -10.98 23.95 32.75
CA PRO A 74 -10.19 24.21 33.94
C PRO A 74 -11.00 24.70 35.12
N HIS A 75 -12.29 25.03 35.01
CA HIS A 75 -13.11 25.51 36.14
C HIS A 75 -14.16 24.50 36.60
N LEU A 76 -14.35 23.38 35.89
CA LEU A 76 -15.30 22.36 36.28
C LEU A 76 -14.90 21.70 37.62
N PRO A 77 -15.86 21.44 38.53
CA PRO A 77 -15.60 20.65 39.73
C PRO A 77 -15.30 19.19 39.38
N GLY A 78 -14.69 18.47 40.32
CA GLY A 78 -14.31 17.06 40.17
C GLY A 78 -15.47 16.11 39.83
N GLY A 79 -15.14 14.85 39.60
CA GLY A 79 -16.14 13.80 39.39
C GLY A 79 -16.92 13.92 38.07
N LYS A 80 -18.25 13.82 38.14
CA LYS A 80 -19.14 13.65 36.96
C LYS A 80 -19.12 14.84 36.00
N HIS A 81 -18.90 16.07 36.50
CA HIS A 81 -18.91 17.28 35.68
C HIS A 81 -17.63 17.41 34.84
N LEU A 82 -16.47 17.14 35.45
CA LEU A 82 -15.20 17.07 34.72
C LEU A 82 -15.22 15.98 33.65
N PHE A 83 -15.77 14.80 33.96
CA PHE A 83 -15.89 13.73 32.97
C PHE A 83 -16.72 14.15 31.75
N LYS A 84 -17.88 14.77 31.95
CA LYS A 84 -18.72 15.29 30.84
C LYS A 84 -17.98 16.36 30.02
N GLY A 85 -17.25 17.26 30.68
CA GLY A 85 -16.44 18.28 30.01
C GLY A 85 -15.32 17.70 29.16
N LEU A 86 -14.60 16.70 29.69
CA LEU A 86 -13.55 15.99 28.96
C LEU A 86 -14.10 15.13 27.82
N ALA A 87 -15.27 14.51 27.99
CA ALA A 87 -15.94 13.76 26.92
C ALA A 87 -16.39 14.68 25.78
N ALA A 88 -16.94 15.86 26.09
CA ALA A 88 -17.28 16.86 25.09
C ALA A 88 -16.03 17.40 24.37
N LEU A 89 -14.94 17.63 25.11
CA LEU A 89 -13.65 18.02 24.52
C LEU A 89 -13.11 16.92 23.61
N LEU A 90 -13.14 15.65 24.03
CA LEU A 90 -12.72 14.51 23.21
C LEU A 90 -13.50 14.45 21.90
N LEU A 91 -14.82 14.64 21.94
CA LEU A 91 -15.66 14.69 20.74
C LEU A 91 -15.24 15.85 19.82
N GLY A 92 -14.96 17.03 20.39
CA GLY A 92 -14.42 18.17 19.65
C GLY A 92 -13.04 17.89 19.04
N LEU A 93 -12.18 17.18 19.75
CA LEU A 93 -10.86 16.76 19.25
C LEU A 93 -10.98 15.79 18.08
N VAL A 94 -11.87 14.81 18.16
CA VAL A 94 -12.17 13.90 17.04
C VAL A 94 -12.63 14.74 15.83
N PHE A 95 -13.54 15.69 16.04
CA PHE A 95 -14.01 16.56 14.97
C PHE A 95 -12.86 17.37 14.32
N ILE A 96 -11.95 17.93 15.11
CA ILE A 96 -10.79 18.66 14.58
C ILE A 96 -9.86 17.74 13.77
N VAL A 97 -9.57 16.53 14.28
CA VAL A 97 -8.69 15.58 13.60
C VAL A 97 -9.23 15.20 12.22
N PHE A 98 -10.55 14.93 12.13
CA PHE A 98 -11.19 14.54 10.88
C PHE A 98 -11.40 15.71 9.91
N LEU A 99 -11.57 16.94 10.40
CA LEU A 99 -11.89 18.09 9.55
C LEU A 99 -10.65 18.89 9.13
N SER A 100 -9.68 19.10 10.03
CA SER A 100 -8.56 20.04 9.82
C SER A 100 -7.20 19.35 9.84
N SER A 101 -6.94 18.42 10.77
CA SER A 101 -5.57 17.90 10.95
C SER A 101 -5.02 17.23 9.69
N TYR A 102 -5.82 16.42 8.99
CA TYR A 102 -5.37 15.81 7.74
C TYR A 102 -5.11 16.84 6.63
N LEU A 103 -5.85 17.95 6.58
CA LEU A 103 -5.63 19.04 5.61
C LEU A 103 -4.35 19.81 5.93
N ASN A 104 -4.05 20.02 7.22
CA ASN A 104 -2.77 20.57 7.65
C ASN A 104 -1.61 19.65 7.21
N VAL A 105 -1.80 18.33 7.28
CA VAL A 105 -0.82 17.36 6.76
C VAL A 105 -0.72 17.40 5.23
N VAL A 106 -1.83 17.56 4.52
CA VAL A 106 -1.84 17.74 3.06
C VAL A 106 -1.03 18.97 2.66
N ALA A 107 -1.20 20.09 3.37
CA ALA A 107 -0.46 21.32 3.12
C ALA A 107 1.06 21.16 3.32
N ILE A 108 1.48 20.47 4.38
CA ILE A 108 2.89 20.35 4.76
C ILE A 108 3.59 19.20 4.02
N GLY A 109 2.91 18.06 3.91
CA GLY A 109 3.48 16.78 3.52
C GLY A 109 2.93 16.18 2.23
N GLY A 110 1.94 16.82 1.60
CA GLY A 110 1.31 16.30 0.37
C GLY A 110 2.30 16.01 -0.75
N ALA A 111 3.25 16.92 -0.99
CA ALA A 111 4.31 16.74 -1.98
C ALA A 111 5.21 15.53 -1.70
N ASN A 112 5.53 15.31 -0.42
CA ASN A 112 6.34 14.17 0.02
C ASN A 112 5.57 12.86 -0.09
N ALA A 113 4.27 12.86 0.20
CA ALA A 113 3.39 11.71 0.02
C ALA A 113 3.27 11.32 -1.46
N GLN A 114 3.11 12.29 -2.36
CA GLN A 114 3.10 12.05 -3.80
C GLN A 114 4.45 11.54 -4.33
N ARG A 115 5.57 12.03 -3.77
CA ARG A 115 6.90 11.47 -4.05
C ARG A 115 7.00 10.01 -3.58
N ALA A 116 6.52 9.70 -2.39
CA ALA A 116 6.49 8.32 -1.89
C ALA A 116 5.66 7.40 -2.80
N ALA A 117 4.53 7.89 -3.32
CA ALA A 117 3.71 7.16 -4.29
C ALA A 117 4.46 6.85 -5.60
N MET A 118 5.25 7.80 -6.11
CA MET A 118 6.08 7.56 -7.30
C MET A 118 7.13 6.48 -7.04
N PHE A 119 7.81 6.52 -5.90
CA PHE A 119 8.80 5.48 -5.57
C PHE A 119 8.17 4.11 -5.33
N ALA A 120 6.99 4.05 -4.73
CA ALA A 120 6.23 2.81 -4.61
C ALA A 120 5.90 2.23 -6.00
N ALA A 121 5.39 3.07 -6.91
CA ALA A 121 5.09 2.66 -8.27
C ALA A 121 6.34 2.20 -9.04
N VAL A 122 7.49 2.88 -8.86
CA VAL A 122 8.77 2.40 -9.40
C VAL A 122 9.08 0.99 -8.91
N GLY A 123 8.94 0.72 -7.61
CA GLY A 123 9.14 -0.63 -7.04
C GLY A 123 8.21 -1.70 -7.63
N ASP A 124 6.94 -1.35 -7.88
CA ASP A 124 5.99 -2.24 -8.55
C ASP A 124 6.42 -2.56 -9.99
N PHE A 125 6.88 -1.54 -10.75
CA PHE A 125 7.40 -1.73 -12.11
C PHE A 125 8.71 -2.51 -12.14
N GLU A 126 9.60 -2.32 -11.16
CA GLU A 126 10.83 -3.10 -11.00
C GLU A 126 10.52 -4.58 -10.79
N THR A 127 9.55 -4.87 -9.92
CA THR A 127 9.11 -6.23 -9.64
C THR A 127 8.54 -6.88 -10.91
N ALA A 128 7.62 -6.20 -11.61
CA ALA A 128 7.04 -6.70 -12.85
C ALA A 128 8.11 -6.94 -13.94
N LEU A 129 9.07 -6.04 -14.10
CA LEU A 129 10.18 -6.22 -15.03
C LEU A 129 11.06 -7.42 -14.65
N GLY A 130 11.38 -7.58 -13.36
CA GLY A 130 12.14 -8.71 -12.86
C GLY A 130 11.47 -10.06 -13.15
N GLU A 131 10.15 -10.14 -13.00
CA GLU A 131 9.37 -11.33 -13.36
C GLU A 131 9.39 -11.60 -14.88
N SER A 132 9.26 -10.56 -15.71
CA SER A 132 9.38 -10.69 -17.17
C SER A 132 10.77 -11.15 -17.60
N GLU A 133 11.83 -10.62 -17.00
CA GLU A 133 13.22 -11.01 -17.29
C GLU A 133 13.53 -12.45 -16.83
N ALA A 134 12.99 -12.87 -15.69
CA ALA A 134 13.07 -14.26 -15.25
C ALA A 134 12.46 -15.19 -16.32
N ARG A 135 11.34 -14.79 -16.95
CA ARG A 135 10.68 -15.59 -17.98
C ARG A 135 11.53 -15.70 -19.25
N LEU A 136 12.19 -14.60 -19.65
CA LEU A 136 13.17 -14.63 -20.74
C LEU A 136 14.34 -15.57 -20.42
N SER A 137 14.84 -15.56 -19.18
CA SER A 137 15.91 -16.47 -18.74
C SER A 137 15.49 -17.94 -18.90
N GLN A 138 14.26 -18.29 -18.50
CA GLN A 138 13.74 -19.65 -18.67
C GLN A 138 13.63 -20.06 -20.14
N ALA A 139 13.18 -19.15 -21.00
CA ALA A 139 13.17 -19.38 -22.45
C ALA A 139 14.60 -19.59 -23.01
N ALA A 140 15.60 -18.89 -22.48
CA ALA A 140 17.00 -19.06 -22.87
C ALA A 140 17.59 -20.43 -22.48
N GLU A 141 17.11 -21.06 -21.40
CA GLU A 141 17.46 -22.45 -21.05
C GLU A 141 16.94 -23.43 -22.12
N VAL A 142 15.69 -23.25 -22.59
CA VAL A 142 15.12 -24.11 -23.64
C VAL A 142 15.90 -23.98 -24.95
N ARG A 143 16.34 -22.76 -25.30
CA ARG A 143 17.23 -22.50 -26.44
C ARG A 143 18.54 -23.30 -26.36
N ALA A 144 19.17 -23.35 -25.18
CA ALA A 144 20.38 -24.13 -24.97
C ALA A 144 20.10 -25.65 -25.14
N ASN A 145 18.97 -26.13 -24.63
CA ASN A 145 18.55 -27.52 -24.76
C ASN A 145 18.28 -27.90 -26.23
N LEU A 146 17.60 -27.05 -27.02
CA LEU A 146 17.39 -27.25 -28.46
C LEU A 146 18.71 -27.39 -29.22
N ALA A 147 19.71 -26.57 -28.88
CA ALA A 147 21.03 -26.65 -29.51
C ALA A 147 21.73 -27.97 -29.20
N ASN A 148 21.66 -28.43 -27.93
CA ASN A 148 22.21 -29.71 -27.52
C ASN A 148 21.49 -30.88 -28.22
N GLY A 149 20.15 -30.87 -28.26
CA GLY A 149 19.36 -31.91 -28.92
C GLY A 149 19.64 -32.05 -30.40
N ALA A 150 19.75 -30.92 -31.12
CA ALA A 150 20.15 -30.93 -32.51
C ALA A 150 21.54 -31.57 -32.71
N GLY A 151 22.50 -31.26 -31.83
CA GLY A 151 23.84 -31.86 -31.86
C GLY A 151 23.85 -33.37 -31.59
N ILE A 152 23.00 -33.85 -30.67
CA ILE A 152 22.83 -35.29 -30.41
C ILE A 152 22.32 -36.00 -31.68
N LEU A 153 21.30 -35.45 -32.34
CA LEU A 153 20.73 -36.03 -33.56
C LEU A 153 21.71 -35.98 -34.75
N ASP A 154 22.52 -34.92 -34.87
CA ASP A 154 23.60 -34.86 -35.86
C ASP A 154 24.65 -35.94 -35.63
N ASN A 155 25.07 -36.15 -34.38
CA ASN A 155 26.04 -37.18 -34.03
C ASN A 155 25.51 -38.58 -34.35
N TRP A 156 24.22 -38.83 -34.09
CA TRP A 156 23.55 -40.06 -34.48
C TRP A 156 23.49 -40.25 -35.99
N ALA A 157 23.14 -39.21 -36.75
CA ALA A 157 23.18 -39.26 -38.20
C ALA A 157 24.59 -39.60 -38.71
N GLN A 158 25.63 -38.97 -38.18
CA GLN A 158 27.02 -39.26 -38.56
C GLN A 158 27.46 -40.67 -38.17
N ALA A 159 27.07 -41.17 -37.00
CA ALA A 159 27.35 -42.53 -36.56
C ALA A 159 26.68 -43.58 -37.47
N GLU A 160 25.46 -43.30 -37.92
CA GLU A 160 24.76 -44.14 -38.90
C GLU A 160 25.47 -44.14 -40.26
N ALA A 161 25.88 -42.97 -40.76
CA ALA A 161 26.57 -42.87 -42.05
C ALA A 161 27.95 -43.56 -42.06
N THR A 162 28.68 -43.52 -40.94
CA THR A 162 30.07 -44.02 -40.87
C THR A 162 30.18 -45.46 -40.39
N ARG A 163 29.30 -45.90 -39.49
CA ARG A 163 29.39 -47.22 -38.82
C ARG A 163 28.11 -48.04 -38.90
N GLY A 164 27.01 -47.50 -39.41
CA GLY A 164 25.71 -48.18 -39.39
C GLY A 164 25.21 -48.42 -37.97
N ALA A 165 25.37 -47.45 -37.07
CA ALA A 165 25.10 -47.61 -35.65
C ALA A 165 23.66 -48.08 -35.32
N LEU A 166 22.68 -47.80 -36.18
CA LEU A 166 21.28 -48.19 -36.02
C LEU A 166 20.87 -49.32 -36.96
N THR A 167 21.27 -49.29 -38.24
CA THR A 167 20.90 -50.32 -39.25
C THR A 167 21.89 -51.47 -39.40
N GLY A 168 23.03 -51.42 -38.72
CA GLY A 168 24.14 -52.37 -38.86
C GLY A 168 24.98 -52.18 -40.13
N HIS A 169 24.59 -51.26 -41.02
CA HIS A 169 25.26 -51.02 -42.30
C HIS A 169 25.56 -49.52 -42.48
N PRO A 170 26.82 -49.12 -42.69
CA PRO A 170 27.14 -47.71 -42.88
C PRO A 170 26.52 -47.18 -44.18
N GLY A 171 25.81 -46.06 -44.10
CA GLY A 171 25.21 -45.44 -45.28
C GLY A 171 24.33 -44.23 -44.99
N LYS A 172 24.13 -43.40 -46.02
CA LYS A 172 23.25 -42.22 -45.97
C LYS A 172 21.82 -42.60 -46.38
N GLY A 173 21.24 -43.56 -45.65
CA GLY A 173 19.90 -44.09 -45.91
C GLY A 173 18.77 -43.26 -45.30
N THR A 174 17.58 -43.85 -45.20
CA THR A 174 16.37 -43.24 -44.63
C THR A 174 16.58 -42.76 -43.19
N VAL A 175 17.21 -43.58 -42.34
CA VAL A 175 17.50 -43.26 -40.93
C VAL A 175 18.44 -42.06 -40.79
N TYR A 176 19.46 -41.98 -41.65
CA TYR A 176 20.35 -40.80 -41.72
C TYR A 176 19.56 -39.54 -42.06
N THR A 177 18.74 -39.59 -43.12
CA THR A 177 17.95 -38.42 -43.55
C THR A 177 16.92 -37.99 -42.51
N ALA A 178 16.35 -38.95 -41.78
CA ALA A 178 15.40 -38.72 -40.70
C ALA A 178 16.02 -38.00 -39.52
N ALA A 179 17.18 -38.48 -39.04
CA ALA A 179 17.92 -37.85 -37.95
C ALA A 179 18.34 -36.42 -38.32
N LEU A 180 18.79 -36.22 -39.56
CA LEU A 180 19.15 -34.90 -40.07
C LEU A 180 17.93 -33.96 -40.19
N ALA A 181 16.77 -34.49 -40.61
CA ALA A 181 15.52 -33.73 -40.68
C ALA A 181 15.04 -33.29 -39.29
N ALA A 182 15.08 -34.18 -38.29
CA ALA A 182 14.73 -33.86 -36.91
C ALA A 182 15.69 -32.81 -36.31
N ALA A 183 17.01 -32.97 -36.54
CA ALA A 183 18.00 -31.95 -36.16
C ALA A 183 17.74 -30.61 -36.87
N GLY A 184 17.32 -30.64 -38.15
CA GLY A 184 16.92 -29.46 -38.92
C GLY A 184 15.73 -28.73 -38.29
N GLN A 185 14.68 -29.46 -37.90
CA GLN A 185 13.51 -28.91 -37.22
C GLN A 185 13.88 -28.25 -35.89
N MET A 186 14.71 -28.90 -35.06
CA MET A 186 15.18 -28.31 -33.80
C MET A 186 15.97 -27.01 -34.03
N ARG A 187 16.79 -26.93 -35.09
CA ARG A 187 17.51 -25.69 -35.43
C ARG A 187 16.57 -24.58 -35.90
N THR A 188 15.53 -24.91 -36.65
CA THR A 188 14.49 -23.94 -37.06
C THR A 188 13.78 -23.38 -35.83
N LEU A 189 13.36 -24.25 -34.90
CA LEU A 189 12.74 -23.83 -33.64
C LEU A 189 13.67 -22.95 -32.81
N ARG A 190 14.95 -23.32 -32.72
CA ARG A 190 15.96 -22.51 -32.04
C ARG A 190 16.08 -21.13 -32.67
N LYS A 191 16.09 -21.03 -34.01
CA LYS A 191 16.18 -19.74 -34.71
C LYS A 191 14.98 -18.84 -34.39
N THR A 192 13.76 -19.37 -34.40
CA THR A 192 12.56 -18.62 -34.00
C THR A 192 12.64 -18.17 -32.53
N LEU A 193 13.16 -19.02 -31.64
CA LEU A 193 13.37 -18.67 -30.24
C LEU A 193 14.49 -17.62 -30.06
N ASP A 194 15.56 -17.69 -30.84
CA ASP A 194 16.65 -16.70 -30.86
C ASP A 194 16.10 -15.31 -31.24
N GLU A 195 15.23 -15.23 -32.25
CA GLU A 195 14.55 -14.00 -32.68
C GLU A 195 13.69 -13.42 -31.54
N GLY A 196 12.83 -14.23 -30.92
CA GLY A 196 11.98 -13.78 -29.82
C GLY A 196 12.76 -13.38 -28.56
N LEU A 197 13.85 -14.08 -28.24
CA LEU A 197 14.74 -13.71 -27.12
C LEU A 197 15.50 -12.41 -27.39
N SER A 198 15.91 -12.17 -28.64
CA SER A 198 16.56 -10.92 -29.02
C SER A 198 15.61 -9.73 -28.95
N GLU A 199 14.36 -9.91 -29.38
CA GLU A 199 13.31 -8.90 -29.23
C GLU A 199 13.01 -8.64 -27.75
N GLY A 200 12.84 -9.71 -26.96
CA GLY A 200 12.64 -9.62 -25.51
C GLY A 200 13.77 -8.90 -24.78
N ALA A 201 15.04 -9.17 -25.13
CA ALA A 201 16.18 -8.46 -24.58
C ALA A 201 16.19 -6.96 -24.92
N THR A 202 15.74 -6.61 -26.14
CA THR A 202 15.61 -5.21 -26.56
C THR A 202 14.53 -4.49 -25.78
N LEU A 203 13.35 -5.10 -25.63
CA LEU A 203 12.24 -4.56 -24.84
C LEU A 203 12.61 -4.43 -23.35
N ALA A 204 13.29 -5.42 -22.78
CA ALA A 204 13.82 -5.35 -21.41
C ALA A 204 14.81 -4.19 -21.25
N GLY A 205 15.69 -3.96 -22.24
CA GLY A 205 16.58 -2.80 -22.26
C GLY A 205 15.82 -1.45 -22.27
N GLN A 206 14.79 -1.32 -23.10
CA GLN A 206 13.92 -0.15 -23.13
C GLN A 206 13.18 0.06 -21.79
N ALA A 207 12.66 -1.02 -21.20
CA ALA A 207 11.99 -1.00 -19.91
C ALA A 207 12.92 -0.50 -18.79
N ARG A 208 14.17 -0.98 -18.72
CA ARG A 208 15.18 -0.47 -17.78
C ARG A 208 15.45 1.03 -17.98
N GLY A 209 15.50 1.48 -19.23
CA GLY A 209 15.65 2.90 -19.57
C GLY A 209 14.49 3.76 -19.05
N HIS A 210 13.25 3.33 -19.29
CA HIS A 210 12.07 4.02 -18.74
C HIS A 210 12.05 4.01 -17.22
N LEU A 211 12.43 2.90 -16.59
CA LEU A 211 12.51 2.77 -15.15
C LEU A 211 13.53 3.74 -14.53
N GLN A 212 14.69 3.89 -15.17
CA GLN A 212 15.68 4.90 -14.78
C GLN A 212 15.14 6.33 -14.95
N ALA A 213 14.43 6.61 -16.05
CA ALA A 213 13.80 7.91 -16.26
C ALA A 213 12.72 8.20 -15.21
N MET A 214 11.91 7.21 -14.82
CA MET A 214 10.91 7.32 -13.77
C MET A 214 11.55 7.65 -12.42
N ARG A 215 12.65 6.97 -12.04
CA ARG A 215 13.43 7.30 -10.83
C ARG A 215 13.95 8.73 -10.86
N ALA A 216 14.52 9.16 -11.98
CA ALA A 216 15.02 10.53 -12.14
C ALA A 216 13.90 11.59 -12.01
N VAL A 217 12.69 11.32 -12.52
CA VAL A 217 11.53 12.20 -12.34
C VAL A 217 11.02 12.18 -10.89
N ALA A 218 11.05 11.04 -10.21
CA ALA A 218 10.67 10.95 -8.80
C ALA A 218 11.62 11.76 -7.90
N GLU A 219 12.91 11.75 -8.22
CA GLU A 219 13.99 12.46 -7.52
C GLU A 219 14.09 13.95 -7.87
N SER A 220 13.56 14.38 -9.01
CA SER A 220 13.73 15.77 -9.47
C SER A 220 13.12 16.79 -8.50
N GLU A 221 13.74 17.97 -8.46
CA GLU A 221 13.29 19.11 -7.63
C GLU A 221 12.22 19.98 -8.31
N THR A 222 11.70 19.56 -9.47
CA THR A 222 10.66 20.29 -10.21
C THR A 222 9.32 20.33 -9.46
N GLY A 223 8.42 21.21 -9.90
CA GLY A 223 7.10 21.34 -9.31
C GLY A 223 6.33 20.02 -9.32
N VAL A 224 5.59 19.74 -8.25
CA VAL A 224 4.89 18.47 -8.04
C VAL A 224 3.90 18.12 -9.17
N PRO A 225 3.06 19.05 -9.67
CA PRO A 225 2.16 18.75 -10.79
C PRO A 225 2.89 18.36 -12.08
N GLU A 226 4.00 19.05 -12.37
CA GLU A 226 4.84 18.74 -13.55
C GLU A 226 5.47 17.35 -13.41
N ARG A 227 6.01 17.04 -12.23
CA ARG A 227 6.58 15.72 -11.93
C ARG A 227 5.56 14.60 -12.10
N LEU A 228 4.36 14.77 -11.53
CA LEU A 228 3.27 13.79 -11.68
C LEU A 228 2.87 13.59 -13.14
N GLY A 229 2.79 14.66 -13.92
CA GLY A 229 2.50 14.59 -15.35
C GLY A 229 3.56 13.79 -16.10
N ARG A 230 4.84 14.14 -15.92
CA ARG A 230 5.99 13.47 -16.56
C ARG A 230 6.12 12.02 -16.12
N PHE A 231 5.95 11.74 -14.83
CA PHE A 231 6.01 10.39 -14.28
C PHE A 231 4.90 9.50 -14.84
N ALA A 232 3.67 10.03 -14.96
CA ALA A 232 2.57 9.31 -15.58
C ALA A 232 2.86 8.96 -17.04
N THR A 233 3.40 9.92 -17.82
CA THR A 233 3.80 9.66 -19.21
C THR A 233 4.86 8.57 -19.33
N GLU A 234 5.90 8.60 -18.49
CA GLU A 234 6.91 7.53 -18.48
C GLU A 234 6.36 6.20 -17.99
N SER A 235 5.44 6.21 -17.02
CA SER A 235 4.76 4.99 -16.54
C SER A 235 3.91 4.34 -17.63
N ASP A 236 3.21 5.12 -18.46
CA ASP A 236 2.43 4.61 -19.59
C ASP A 236 3.34 3.98 -20.65
N ARG A 237 4.50 4.61 -20.93
CA ARG A 237 5.52 4.05 -21.84
C ARG A 237 6.09 2.74 -21.30
N MET A 238 6.50 2.73 -20.03
CA MET A 238 6.99 1.54 -19.34
C MET A 238 5.98 0.40 -19.39
N ARG A 239 4.72 0.70 -19.07
CA ARG A 239 3.62 -0.26 -19.13
C ARG A 239 3.42 -0.81 -20.54
N SER A 240 3.47 0.03 -21.56
CA SER A 240 3.37 -0.40 -22.97
C SER A 240 4.48 -1.40 -23.32
N VAL A 241 5.73 -1.09 -22.95
CA VAL A 241 6.88 -1.97 -23.19
C VAL A 241 6.74 -3.30 -22.43
N LEU A 242 6.32 -3.27 -21.16
CA LEU A 242 6.09 -4.49 -20.38
C LEU A 242 4.96 -5.36 -20.96
N VAL A 243 3.89 -4.74 -21.46
CA VAL A 243 2.81 -5.47 -22.14
C VAL A 243 3.34 -6.13 -23.41
N SER A 244 4.10 -5.41 -24.23
CA SER A 244 4.73 -5.98 -25.44
C SER A 244 5.67 -7.14 -25.08
N LEU A 245 6.51 -6.96 -24.05
CA LEU A 245 7.43 -7.98 -23.56
C LEU A 245 6.68 -9.25 -23.10
N ASN A 246 5.59 -9.07 -22.36
CA ASN A 246 4.77 -10.18 -21.86
C ASN A 246 3.91 -10.84 -22.94
N SER A 247 3.69 -10.16 -24.07
CA SER A 247 2.95 -10.70 -25.22
C SER A 247 3.80 -11.56 -26.16
N LEU A 248 5.12 -11.63 -25.95
CA LEU A 248 6.00 -12.49 -26.74
C LEU A 248 5.61 -13.97 -26.56
N GLU A 249 5.09 -14.59 -27.63
CA GLU A 249 4.67 -15.99 -27.65
C GLU A 249 5.87 -16.96 -27.73
N LEU A 250 6.70 -17.00 -26.68
CA LEU A 250 7.89 -17.88 -26.66
C LEU A 250 7.54 -19.36 -26.39
N ALA A 251 6.46 -19.61 -25.64
CA ALA A 251 6.13 -20.96 -25.14
C ALA A 251 5.12 -21.72 -26.01
N GLY A 252 4.10 -21.02 -26.52
CA GLY A 252 2.94 -21.64 -27.17
C GLY A 252 3.28 -22.29 -28.51
N ALA A 253 4.02 -21.59 -29.37
CA ALA A 253 4.49 -22.16 -30.64
C ALA A 253 5.49 -23.30 -30.41
N LEU A 254 6.43 -23.09 -29.48
CA LEU A 254 7.51 -24.03 -29.19
C LEU A 254 7.02 -25.37 -28.63
N SER A 255 6.08 -25.35 -27.70
CA SER A 255 5.51 -26.57 -27.12
C SER A 255 4.81 -27.44 -28.16
N ARG A 256 3.96 -26.84 -29.02
CA ARG A 256 3.24 -27.57 -30.07
C ARG A 256 4.18 -28.25 -31.06
N ASP A 257 5.23 -27.55 -31.50
CA ASP A 257 6.15 -28.10 -32.49
C ASP A 257 7.11 -29.13 -31.90
N LEU A 258 7.51 -28.99 -30.63
CA LEU A 258 8.27 -30.01 -29.91
C LEU A 258 7.44 -31.26 -29.61
N GLU A 259 6.16 -31.10 -29.27
CA GLU A 259 5.24 -32.21 -29.08
C GLU A 259 5.05 -32.97 -30.40
N ARG A 260 4.83 -32.26 -31.51
CA ARG A 260 4.79 -32.85 -32.86
C ARG A 260 6.07 -33.62 -33.18
N LEU A 261 7.24 -33.11 -32.81
CA LEU A 261 8.51 -33.80 -33.02
C LEU A 261 8.64 -35.07 -32.15
N ALA A 262 8.14 -35.03 -30.92
CA ALA A 262 8.13 -36.17 -30.00
C ALA A 262 7.12 -37.26 -30.41
N THR A 263 5.99 -36.87 -31.00
CA THR A 263 4.93 -37.79 -31.45
C THR A 263 5.02 -38.14 -32.93
N ALA A 264 5.99 -37.60 -33.67
CA ALA A 264 6.18 -37.91 -35.08
C ALA A 264 6.55 -39.39 -35.23
N GLU A 265 5.53 -40.24 -35.39
CA GLU A 265 5.67 -41.52 -36.04
C GLU A 265 6.13 -41.24 -37.45
N THR A 266 7.40 -41.52 -37.68
CA THR A 266 7.99 -41.40 -39.00
C THR A 266 7.27 -42.39 -39.91
N THR A 267 6.33 -41.88 -40.71
CA THR A 267 5.76 -42.58 -41.87
C THR A 267 6.86 -42.74 -42.92
N MET A 268 7.89 -43.49 -42.58
CA MET A 268 9.00 -43.84 -43.45
C MET A 268 8.70 -45.22 -44.01
N ALA A 269 8.27 -45.25 -45.27
CA ALA A 269 8.20 -46.50 -46.01
C ALA A 269 9.62 -47.08 -46.10
N PRO A 270 9.83 -48.36 -45.72
CA PRO A 270 11.14 -49.00 -45.86
C PRO A 270 11.56 -48.97 -47.33
N SER A 271 12.72 -48.38 -47.61
CA SER A 271 13.37 -48.49 -48.91
C SER A 271 14.24 -49.73 -48.87
N ALA A 272 13.61 -50.90 -49.00
CA ALA A 272 14.30 -52.17 -48.87
C ALA A 272 14.28 -52.96 -50.19
N ARG A 273 15.45 -53.45 -50.60
CA ARG A 273 15.63 -54.38 -51.73
C ARG A 273 15.44 -55.85 -51.32
N SER A 274 15.33 -56.15 -50.02
CA SER A 274 15.10 -57.49 -49.45
C SER A 274 14.36 -57.42 -48.10
N GLU A 275 13.70 -58.51 -47.71
CA GLU A 275 12.89 -58.61 -46.48
C GLU A 275 13.71 -58.40 -45.19
N ALA A 276 14.92 -58.96 -45.11
CA ALA A 276 15.83 -58.77 -43.97
C ALA A 276 16.32 -57.31 -43.81
N VAL A 277 16.47 -56.58 -44.93
CA VAL A 277 16.85 -55.15 -44.89
C VAL A 277 15.64 -54.29 -44.49
N ALA A 278 14.42 -54.70 -44.85
CA ALA A 278 13.20 -54.02 -44.42
C ALA A 278 13.00 -54.12 -42.90
N GLU A 279 13.23 -55.31 -42.32
CA GLU A 279 13.09 -55.55 -40.89
C GLU A 279 14.15 -54.80 -40.08
N ALA A 280 15.41 -54.82 -40.51
CA ALA A 280 16.49 -54.04 -39.89
C ALA A 280 16.27 -52.51 -40.00
N GLN A 281 15.69 -52.03 -41.11
CA GLN A 281 15.30 -50.63 -41.25
C GLN A 281 14.15 -50.25 -40.31
N GLN A 282 13.15 -51.11 -40.13
CA GLN A 282 12.05 -50.86 -39.19
C GLN A 282 12.55 -50.75 -37.74
N ASP A 283 13.47 -51.62 -37.34
CA ASP A 283 14.10 -51.55 -36.01
C ASP A 283 14.97 -50.32 -35.83
N ALA A 284 15.74 -49.94 -36.85
CA ALA A 284 16.54 -48.72 -36.82
C ALA A 284 15.68 -47.44 -36.74
N VAL A 285 14.53 -47.43 -37.44
CA VAL A 285 13.55 -46.34 -37.37
C VAL A 285 12.93 -46.28 -35.96
N ARG A 286 12.54 -47.41 -35.36
CA ARG A 286 12.04 -47.45 -33.98
C ARG A 286 13.05 -46.87 -32.99
N ARG A 287 14.32 -47.29 -33.06
CA ARG A 287 15.40 -46.75 -32.21
C ARG A 287 15.61 -45.26 -32.42
N LEU A 288 15.55 -44.77 -33.66
CA LEU A 288 15.67 -43.34 -33.94
C LEU A 288 14.50 -42.56 -33.35
N VAL A 289 13.27 -43.10 -33.41
CA VAL A 289 12.10 -42.50 -32.76
C VAL A 289 12.31 -42.45 -31.24
N GLU A 290 12.81 -43.52 -30.61
CA GLU A 290 13.12 -43.54 -29.17
C GLU A 290 14.19 -42.50 -28.78
N ILE A 291 15.26 -42.38 -29.57
CA ILE A 291 16.30 -41.35 -29.38
C ILE A 291 15.70 -39.95 -29.52
N THR A 292 14.89 -39.72 -30.55
CA THR A 292 14.26 -38.43 -30.81
C THR A 292 13.29 -38.07 -29.67
N GLN A 293 12.51 -39.03 -29.18
CA GLN A 293 11.64 -38.85 -28.01
C GLN A 293 12.42 -38.53 -26.74
N THR A 294 13.53 -39.22 -26.50
CA THR A 294 14.42 -38.98 -25.35
C THR A 294 14.96 -37.55 -25.35
N VAL A 295 15.20 -36.97 -26.52
CA VAL A 295 15.68 -35.59 -26.67
C VAL A 295 14.52 -34.59 -26.64
N ALA A 296 13.45 -34.81 -27.42
CA ALA A 296 12.39 -33.83 -27.63
C ALA A 296 11.43 -33.71 -26.44
N LYS A 297 11.12 -34.81 -25.73
CA LYS A 297 10.12 -34.83 -24.66
C LYS A 297 10.47 -33.91 -23.47
N PRO A 298 11.69 -33.95 -22.89
CA PRO A 298 12.06 -33.02 -21.83
C PRO A 298 11.97 -31.55 -22.24
N MET A 299 12.23 -31.23 -23.52
CA MET A 299 12.11 -29.87 -24.05
C MET A 299 10.64 -29.46 -24.21
N ALA A 300 9.79 -30.38 -24.68
CA ALA A 300 8.36 -30.15 -24.78
C ALA A 300 7.76 -29.89 -23.39
N ASP A 301 8.11 -30.71 -22.40
CA ASP A 301 7.68 -30.54 -21.01
C ASP A 301 8.12 -29.17 -20.47
N ARG A 302 9.38 -28.77 -20.72
CA ARG A 302 9.89 -27.45 -20.30
C ARG A 302 9.19 -26.28 -21.01
N ALA A 303 8.86 -26.42 -22.29
CA ALA A 303 8.10 -25.43 -23.04
C ALA A 303 6.65 -25.30 -22.51
N VAL A 304 6.04 -26.41 -22.08
CA VAL A 304 4.73 -26.41 -21.40
C VAL A 304 4.82 -25.72 -20.03
N GLU A 305 5.86 -26.01 -19.25
CA GLU A 305 6.11 -25.32 -17.97
C GLU A 305 6.27 -23.80 -18.16
N LEU A 306 7.01 -23.38 -19.19
CA LEU A 306 7.15 -21.95 -19.54
C LEU A 306 5.80 -21.31 -19.90
N GLY A 307 4.90 -22.07 -20.53
CA GLY A 307 3.54 -21.61 -20.84
C GLY A 307 2.65 -21.48 -19.59
N ARG A 308 2.94 -22.23 -18.53
CA ARG A 308 2.22 -22.18 -17.24
C ARG A 308 2.77 -21.12 -16.30
N TRP A 309 3.94 -20.55 -16.59
CA TRP A 309 4.50 -19.49 -15.78
C TRP A 309 3.58 -18.26 -15.77
N PRO A 310 3.31 -17.70 -14.58
CA PRO A 310 2.38 -16.58 -14.47
C PRO A 310 2.87 -15.42 -15.34
N VAL A 311 1.94 -14.83 -16.08
CA VAL A 311 2.21 -13.58 -16.81
C VAL A 311 2.29 -12.48 -15.75
N PRO A 312 3.40 -11.73 -15.68
CA PRO A 312 3.55 -10.65 -14.70
C PRO A 312 2.39 -9.66 -14.78
N ASN A 313 1.84 -9.29 -13.62
CA ASN A 313 0.81 -8.26 -13.58
C ASN A 313 1.46 -6.90 -13.86
N VAL A 314 1.12 -6.27 -14.98
CA VAL A 314 1.71 -4.99 -15.35
C VAL A 314 1.03 -3.89 -14.54
N PRO A 315 1.75 -3.20 -13.63
CA PRO A 315 1.15 -2.21 -12.75
C PRO A 315 0.65 -1.00 -13.55
N LYS A 316 -0.35 -0.32 -13.00
CA LYS A 316 -0.91 0.91 -13.56
C LYS A 316 -0.66 2.05 -12.59
N PHE A 317 0.11 3.03 -13.03
CA PHE A 317 0.22 4.28 -12.29
C PHE A 317 -1.02 5.13 -12.53
N HIS A 318 -1.79 5.36 -11.48
CA HIS A 318 -2.89 6.33 -11.49
C HIS A 318 -2.37 7.64 -10.92
N ARG A 319 -2.77 8.77 -11.51
CA ARG A 319 -2.43 10.08 -10.96
C ARG A 319 -3.12 10.23 -9.61
N ILE A 320 -2.33 10.11 -8.55
CA ILE A 320 -2.81 10.17 -7.18
C ILE A 320 -3.03 11.64 -6.77
N SER A 321 -4.22 11.93 -6.23
CA SER A 321 -4.47 13.26 -5.66
C SER A 321 -3.60 13.49 -4.42
N THR A 322 -3.37 14.74 -4.01
CA THR A 322 -2.57 15.04 -2.83
C THR A 322 -3.16 14.43 -1.56
N VAL A 323 -4.50 14.50 -1.44
CA VAL A 323 -5.24 13.94 -0.30
C VAL A 323 -5.10 12.42 -0.27
N GLU A 324 -5.32 11.75 -1.41
CA GLU A 324 -5.20 10.30 -1.51
C GLU A 324 -3.77 9.85 -1.20
N ALA A 325 -2.75 10.57 -1.68
CA ALA A 325 -1.36 10.27 -1.39
C ALA A 325 -1.06 10.32 0.11
N VAL A 326 -1.59 11.32 0.83
CA VAL A 326 -1.43 11.45 2.28
C VAL A 326 -2.11 10.31 3.05
N TRP A 327 -3.22 9.77 2.54
CA TRP A 327 -3.87 8.62 3.18
C TRP A 327 -3.16 7.30 2.88
N VAL A 328 -2.83 7.04 1.62
CA VAL A 328 -2.18 5.78 1.20
C VAL A 328 -0.74 5.70 1.69
N HIS A 329 0.01 6.79 1.57
CA HIS A 329 1.42 6.88 1.96
C HIS A 329 1.62 7.67 3.27
N GLY A 330 0.58 7.79 4.11
CA GLY A 330 0.65 8.58 5.34
C GLY A 330 1.74 8.12 6.31
N LEU A 331 2.01 6.82 6.36
CA LEU A 331 3.06 6.26 7.21
C LEU A 331 4.48 6.69 6.78
N SER A 332 4.71 7.00 5.51
CA SER A 332 6.02 7.50 5.06
C SER A 332 6.27 8.95 5.46
N ILE A 333 5.25 9.65 5.94
CA ILE A 333 5.31 11.05 6.39
C ILE A 333 4.87 11.23 7.85
N LEU A 334 5.11 10.23 8.70
CA LEU A 334 4.77 10.25 10.14
C LEU A 334 5.22 11.54 10.87
N PRO A 335 6.43 12.08 10.65
CA PRO A 335 6.82 13.35 11.29
C PRO A 335 5.93 14.53 10.88
N LEU A 336 5.42 14.54 9.65
CA LEU A 336 4.54 15.59 9.15
C LEU A 336 3.11 15.41 9.67
N TRP A 337 2.66 14.17 9.86
CA TRP A 337 1.43 13.86 10.60
C TRP A 337 1.48 14.39 12.03
N ALA A 338 2.58 14.15 12.74
CA ALA A 338 2.78 14.68 14.09
C ALA A 338 2.74 16.21 14.09
N GLY A 339 3.34 16.87 13.09
CA GLY A 339 3.29 18.32 12.93
C GLY A 339 1.87 18.86 12.70
N GLY A 340 1.12 18.26 11.76
CA GLY A 340 -0.25 18.67 11.46
C GLY A 340 -1.21 18.49 12.64
N LEU A 341 -1.10 17.37 13.36
CA LEU A 341 -1.83 17.14 14.60
C LEU A 341 -1.41 18.11 15.71
N ALA A 342 -0.10 18.39 15.84
CA ALA A 342 0.40 19.29 16.87
C ALA A 342 -0.14 20.71 16.71
N LEU A 343 -0.30 21.21 15.47
CA LEU A 343 -0.88 22.54 15.22
C LEU A 343 -2.28 22.68 15.84
N ASP A 344 -3.12 21.67 15.61
CA ASP A 344 -4.49 21.65 16.12
C ASP A 344 -4.58 21.39 17.63
N LEU A 345 -3.66 20.58 18.16
CA LEU A 345 -3.66 20.12 19.55
C LEU A 345 -2.81 21.01 20.48
N MET A 346 -2.07 22.00 19.99
CA MET A 346 -1.28 22.92 20.81
C MET A 346 -2.09 23.54 21.98
N PRO A 347 -3.34 23.99 21.79
CA PRO A 347 -4.11 24.56 22.90
C PRO A 347 -4.42 23.55 24.02
N LEU A 348 -4.34 22.23 23.77
CA LEU A 348 -4.46 21.21 24.80
C LEU A 348 -3.36 21.35 25.86
N VAL A 349 -2.14 21.70 25.44
CA VAL A 349 -1.01 21.92 26.36
C VAL A 349 -1.31 23.11 27.28
N LEU A 350 -1.86 24.21 26.73
CA LEU A 350 -2.29 25.36 27.53
C LEU A 350 -3.40 24.98 28.52
N LEU A 351 -4.36 24.17 28.09
CA LEU A 351 -5.44 23.66 28.94
C LEU A 351 -4.88 22.87 30.13
N LEU A 352 -3.92 21.98 29.88
CA LEU A 352 -3.26 21.19 30.92
C LEU A 352 -2.49 22.10 31.90
N LEU A 353 -1.74 23.08 31.39
CA LEU A 353 -1.02 24.04 32.23
C LEU A 353 -1.97 24.88 33.11
N PHE A 354 -3.10 25.35 32.56
CA PHE A 354 -4.10 26.08 33.36
C PHE A 354 -4.77 25.20 34.40
N ARG A 355 -5.05 23.94 34.06
CA ARG A 355 -5.64 22.99 34.99
C ARG A 355 -4.69 22.72 36.17
N ILE A 356 -3.39 22.54 35.90
CA ILE A 356 -2.33 22.37 36.92
C ILE A 356 -2.23 23.63 37.79
N LYS A 357 -2.18 24.82 37.17
CA LYS A 357 -2.13 26.08 37.90
C LYS A 357 -3.32 26.23 38.86
N ARG A 358 -4.56 25.97 38.40
CA ARG A 358 -5.73 25.99 39.29
C ARG A 358 -5.59 25.00 40.45
N ASP A 359 -5.19 23.76 40.19
CA ASP A 359 -5.05 22.73 41.24
C ASP A 359 -3.98 23.09 42.30
N SER A 360 -3.00 23.90 41.91
CA SER A 360 -1.97 24.44 42.81
C SER A 360 -2.45 25.64 43.65
N GLU A 361 -3.39 26.45 43.14
CA GLU A 361 -3.94 27.64 43.81
C GLU A 361 -5.11 27.33 44.76
N LEU A 362 -5.73 26.14 44.64
CA LEU A 362 -6.83 25.69 45.52
C LEU A 362 -6.32 25.39 46.95
N PRO A 363 -6.86 26.07 48.00
CA PRO A 363 -6.46 25.84 49.39
C PRO A 363 -6.70 24.38 49.86
N PRO A 364 -5.90 23.85 50.80
CA PRO A 364 -6.05 22.48 51.31
C PRO A 364 -7.44 22.17 51.90
N ASP A 365 -8.14 23.17 52.44
CA ASP A 365 -9.48 23.00 53.03
C ASP A 365 -10.60 22.78 51.99
N ASP A 366 -10.45 23.30 50.78
CA ASP A 366 -11.42 23.06 49.70
C ASP A 366 -11.24 21.67 49.07
N LYS A 367 -10.02 21.09 49.16
CA LYS A 367 -9.76 19.69 48.77
C LYS A 367 -10.47 18.68 49.67
N ARG A 368 -10.82 19.06 50.91
CA ARG A 368 -11.64 18.24 51.83
C ARG A 368 -13.14 18.34 51.56
N ARG A 369 -13.63 19.46 51.02
CA ARG A 369 -15.07 19.66 50.73
C ARG A 369 -15.57 18.87 49.51
N ASP A 370 -14.73 18.60 48.52
CA ASP A 370 -15.08 17.79 47.33
C ASP A 370 -15.20 16.28 47.66
N ASN A 371 -14.60 15.83 48.78
CA ASN A 371 -14.79 14.49 49.33
C ASN A 371 -16.06 14.44 50.22
N GLY A 372 -17.23 14.61 49.61
CA GLY A 372 -18.48 14.06 50.13
C GLY A 372 -19.17 14.75 51.32
N ASP A 373 -18.64 15.85 51.86
CA ASP A 373 -19.21 16.52 53.04
C ASP A 373 -20.10 17.73 52.70
N HIS A 374 -20.95 17.56 51.69
CA HIS A 374 -22.04 18.51 51.41
C HIS A 374 -23.33 18.00 52.04
N LEU A 375 -23.61 18.43 53.27
CA LEU A 375 -24.96 18.36 53.82
C LEU A 375 -25.87 19.21 52.92
N THR A 376 -26.68 18.57 52.07
CA THR A 376 -27.66 19.30 51.27
C THR A 376 -28.72 19.90 52.19
N ILE A 377 -29.42 20.95 51.74
CA ILE A 377 -30.57 21.50 52.49
C ILE A 377 -31.61 20.39 52.78
N GLY A 378 -31.70 19.36 51.92
CA GLY A 378 -32.49 18.16 52.15
C GLY A 378 -31.99 17.31 53.32
N ASP A 379 -30.67 17.17 53.49
CA ASP A 379 -30.07 16.46 54.61
C ASP A 379 -30.23 17.22 55.93
N VAL A 380 -30.12 18.55 55.90
CA VAL A 380 -30.40 19.41 57.06
C VAL A 380 -31.89 19.34 57.44
N LYS A 381 -32.81 19.31 56.47
CA LYS A 381 -34.24 19.11 56.72
C LYS A 381 -34.54 17.72 57.28
N ARG A 382 -33.87 16.67 56.79
CA ARG A 382 -33.99 15.31 57.31
C ARG A 382 -33.41 15.17 58.72
N ALA A 383 -32.27 15.78 58.99
CA ALA A 383 -31.66 15.82 60.31
C ALA A 383 -32.56 16.57 61.32
N ARG A 384 -33.15 17.70 60.90
CA ARG A 384 -34.14 18.43 61.71
C ARG A 384 -35.40 17.61 61.98
N ALA A 385 -35.95 16.95 60.97
CA ALA A 385 -37.13 16.08 61.15
C ALA A 385 -36.83 14.90 62.09
N ALA A 386 -35.64 14.32 62.00
CA ALA A 386 -35.20 13.26 62.91
C ALA A 386 -35.00 13.78 64.35
N LEU A 387 -34.50 15.01 64.52
CA LEU A 387 -34.36 15.64 65.82
C LEU A 387 -35.72 15.95 66.46
N ASP A 388 -36.67 16.48 65.67
CA ASP A 388 -38.04 16.76 66.12
C ASP A 388 -38.77 15.47 66.53
N ASP A 389 -38.52 14.34 65.84
CA ASP A 389 -39.07 13.03 66.21
C ASP A 389 -38.46 12.47 67.51
N VAL A 390 -37.16 12.67 67.75
CA VAL A 390 -36.49 12.28 69.02
C VAL A 390 -37.01 13.11 70.18
N ILE A 391 -37.17 14.43 70.00
CA ILE A 391 -37.74 15.33 71.01
C ILE A 391 -39.20 14.98 71.27
N GLY A 392 -39.99 14.68 70.23
CA GLY A 392 -41.38 14.23 70.35
C GLY A 392 -41.53 12.89 71.09
N ARG A 393 -40.58 11.97 70.90
CA ARG A 393 -40.51 10.69 71.65
C ARG A 393 -40.13 10.89 73.12
N HIS A 394 -39.31 11.88 73.45
CA HIS A 394 -39.00 12.23 74.84
C HIS A 394 -40.16 12.94 75.57
N ALA A 395 -41.04 13.64 74.86
CA ALA A 395 -42.25 14.24 75.44
C ALA A 395 -43.35 13.21 75.76
N THR A 396 -43.27 12.00 75.20
CA THR A 396 -44.26 10.92 75.38
C THR A 396 -43.68 9.71 76.12
N GLY A 397 -43.02 9.97 77.25
CA GLY A 397 -42.60 8.92 78.19
C GLY A 397 -43.80 8.21 78.84
N LYS A 398 -44.33 7.15 78.20
CA LYS A 398 -45.22 6.18 78.86
C LYS A 398 -44.38 5.24 79.71
N THR A 399 -44.51 5.40 81.03
CA THR A 399 -44.17 4.40 82.05
C THR A 399 -45.01 3.15 81.84
N ASN A 400 -44.37 2.00 81.58
CA ASN A 400 -45.04 0.70 81.62
C ASN A 400 -44.54 -0.08 82.83
N THR A 401 -45.26 0.05 83.95
CA THR A 401 -45.10 -0.73 85.17
C THR A 401 -45.83 -2.06 85.03
N GLY A 402 -45.06 -3.14 84.91
CA GLY A 402 -45.58 -4.51 84.95
C GLY A 402 -44.71 -5.40 85.82
N ARG A 403 -44.91 -5.38 87.14
CA ARG A 403 -44.39 -6.41 88.06
C ARG A 403 -45.44 -6.72 89.12
N LYS A 404 -46.12 -7.85 88.97
CA LYS A 404 -46.74 -8.59 90.07
C LYS A 404 -45.81 -9.76 90.41
N GLN A 405 -45.34 -9.80 91.65
CA GLN A 405 -44.96 -11.05 92.33
C GLN A 405 -46.12 -11.44 93.25
N PRO A 406 -46.23 -12.73 93.67
CA PRO A 406 -47.10 -13.10 94.78
C PRO A 406 -46.65 -12.45 96.09
#